data_AF-A0A9P4JJN7-F1
#
_entry.id   AF-A0A9P4JJN7-F1
#
_cell.length_a   1.000
_cell.length_b   1.000
_cell.length_c   1.000
_cell.angle_alpha   90.00
_cell.angle_beta   90.00
_cell.angle_gamma   90.00
#
_symmetry.space_group_name_H-M   'P 1'
#
loop_
_entity.id
_entity.type
_entity.pdbx_description
1 polymer ?
#
loop_
_entity_poly.entity_id
_entity_poly.type
_entity_poly.pdbx_seq_one_letter_code
_entity_poly.pdbx_strand_id
1 'polypeptide(L)'
;MRRLDREISPPALKRRKLSRSKVETQLPETQSIIQSPTHTLNTIRIFSWNINGVTPFLQNPITNFFSGSRTSPKEKENNAIPPASLRAFLHRHHWPHILCLQEVKIAFTDTKTQTALKVAINRRLRIETGTQPRYRSTAEDPGPGPDYEVYLTLPTDRHNARGLHNAGKLYGVASIIRSDFLKSSVLDVRTVDWDSEGRVSVIEIEPPSPSPTDFPSCSSSPGKGLGKMALFNIYAVNGTDSPYRDPSTGAVIGTRHDRKLAVHRLLRDECVQMEKQGWKVLLTGDMNVAPTPLDGYPKLRTFPYQHCINRADFLSKFFGVPNVKSKDADVIEELQFQGVDVWRTMNGEKRGYTWYSRTKPWGASCDRVDYFIAGKSLWDGNFVKGAGILENEAERGVSDHCPIWTEVKIIGDGEENGGD
;
A
#
# COMPACT_ATOMS: atom_id res chain seq x y z
N MET A 1 15.61 -57.02 -3.24
CA MET A 1 16.18 -55.73 -3.67
C MET A 1 15.35 -55.16 -4.82
N ARG A 2 14.48 -54.17 -4.56
CA ARG A 2 13.66 -53.51 -5.59
C ARG A 2 14.33 -52.19 -6.00
N ARG A 3 14.65 -52.04 -7.29
CA ARG A 3 14.98 -50.75 -7.89
C ARG A 3 13.67 -49.98 -8.12
N LEU A 4 13.61 -48.74 -7.64
CA LEU A 4 12.57 -47.79 -7.99
C LEU A 4 13.09 -46.96 -9.16
N ASP A 5 12.46 -47.14 -10.33
CA ASP A 5 12.63 -46.25 -11.47
C ASP A 5 12.09 -44.87 -11.11
N ARG A 6 12.92 -43.84 -11.29
CA ARG A 6 12.52 -42.43 -11.16
C ARG A 6 11.87 -41.99 -12.46
N GLU A 7 10.57 -41.73 -12.45
CA GLU A 7 9.89 -41.01 -13.52
C GLU A 7 10.41 -39.57 -13.60
N ILE A 8 11.02 -39.23 -14.73
CA ILE A 8 11.48 -37.89 -15.08
C ILE A 8 10.29 -37.15 -15.71
N SER A 9 9.90 -36.01 -15.12
CA SER A 9 8.82 -35.16 -15.60
C SER A 9 9.18 -34.48 -16.94
N PRO A 10 8.29 -34.39 -17.94
CA PRO A 10 8.61 -33.83 -19.25
C PRO A 10 8.69 -32.29 -19.23
N PRO A 11 9.41 -31.66 -20.19
CA PRO A 11 9.67 -30.23 -20.17
C PRO A 11 8.44 -29.39 -20.53
N ALA A 12 8.47 -28.10 -20.13
CA ALA A 12 7.37 -27.16 -20.28
C ALA A 12 6.96 -26.95 -21.75
N LEU A 13 5.67 -27.23 -22.04
CA LEU A 13 5.04 -27.00 -23.34
C LEU A 13 4.95 -25.51 -23.69
N LYS A 14 5.36 -25.18 -24.92
CA LYS A 14 5.33 -23.85 -25.53
C LYS A 14 3.94 -23.18 -25.42
N ARG A 15 3.95 -21.93 -24.96
CA ARG A 15 2.81 -21.02 -24.84
C ARG A 15 2.12 -20.81 -26.20
N ARG A 16 0.94 -21.43 -26.40
CA ARG A 16 0.10 -21.22 -27.58
C ARG A 16 -0.75 -19.95 -27.39
N LYS A 17 -0.64 -19.04 -28.36
CA LYS A 17 -1.38 -17.76 -28.42
C LYS A 17 -2.83 -18.07 -28.80
N LEU A 18 -3.77 -17.91 -27.86
CA LEU A 18 -5.21 -18.04 -28.14
C LEU A 18 -5.76 -16.73 -28.69
N SER A 19 -6.52 -16.82 -29.77
CA SER A 19 -7.26 -15.75 -30.42
C SER A 19 -8.34 -15.20 -29.49
N ARG A 20 -8.48 -13.87 -29.49
CA ARG A 20 -9.40 -13.09 -28.65
C ARG A 20 -10.80 -13.14 -29.26
N SER A 21 -11.71 -13.89 -28.66
CA SER A 21 -13.14 -13.75 -28.96
C SER A 21 -13.67 -12.47 -28.30
N LYS A 22 -14.31 -11.61 -29.10
CA LYS A 22 -15.04 -10.42 -28.62
C LYS A 22 -16.24 -10.91 -27.80
N VAL A 23 -16.20 -10.70 -26.49
CA VAL A 23 -17.39 -10.72 -25.65
C VAL A 23 -17.66 -9.29 -25.25
N GLU A 24 -18.81 -8.79 -25.70
CA GLU A 24 -19.35 -7.47 -25.42
C GLU A 24 -19.71 -7.43 -23.93
N THR A 25 -18.83 -6.80 -23.14
CA THR A 25 -19.05 -6.60 -21.71
C THR A 25 -19.51 -5.16 -21.54
N GLN A 26 -20.72 -4.96 -21.04
CA GLN A 26 -21.25 -3.66 -20.69
C GLN A 26 -20.30 -3.00 -19.68
N LEU A 27 -19.78 -1.82 -20.05
CA LEU A 27 -18.87 -1.02 -19.23
C LEU A 27 -19.62 -0.53 -17.98
N PRO A 28 -19.06 -0.67 -16.77
CA PRO A 28 -19.54 0.10 -15.63
C PRO A 28 -19.31 1.59 -15.89
N GLU A 29 -20.26 2.40 -15.42
CA GLU A 29 -20.26 3.85 -15.51
C GLU A 29 -18.90 4.48 -15.21
N THR A 30 -18.52 5.41 -16.08
CA THR A 30 -17.33 6.25 -16.05
C THR A 30 -17.08 6.75 -14.63
N GLN A 31 -16.04 6.22 -13.97
CA GLN A 31 -15.57 6.76 -12.70
C GLN A 31 -15.25 8.25 -12.92
N SER A 32 -15.91 9.09 -12.13
CA SER A 32 -15.69 10.53 -12.07
C SER A 32 -14.19 10.81 -12.00
N ILE A 33 -13.70 11.59 -12.96
CA ILE A 33 -12.36 12.20 -12.93
C ILE A 33 -12.16 12.73 -11.52
N ILE A 34 -11.18 12.19 -10.80
CA ILE A 34 -10.72 12.70 -9.51
C ILE A 34 -10.42 14.18 -9.76
N GLN A 35 -11.28 15.08 -9.28
CA GLN A 35 -10.97 16.51 -9.27
C GLN A 35 -9.65 16.61 -8.52
N SER A 36 -8.62 17.13 -9.17
CA SER A 36 -7.30 17.35 -8.57
C SER A 36 -7.53 18.10 -7.27
N PRO A 37 -7.29 17.49 -6.09
CA PRO A 37 -7.37 18.23 -4.85
C PRO A 37 -6.30 19.31 -4.97
N THR A 38 -6.72 20.57 -4.91
CA THR A 38 -5.79 21.66 -4.63
C THR A 38 -5.00 21.22 -3.40
N HIS A 39 -3.67 21.08 -3.53
CA HIS A 39 -2.80 20.77 -2.41
C HIS A 39 -3.00 21.86 -1.37
N THR A 40 -3.87 21.60 -0.39
CA THR A 40 -3.98 22.47 0.76
C THR A 40 -2.74 22.19 1.59
N LEU A 41 -2.04 23.24 2.01
CA LEU A 41 -0.85 23.16 2.87
C LEU A 41 -1.11 22.41 4.20
N ASN A 42 -2.36 22.08 4.48
CA ASN A 42 -2.86 21.53 5.73
C ASN A 42 -3.18 20.04 5.66
N THR A 43 -2.77 19.32 4.60
CA THR A 43 -3.02 17.88 4.45
C THR A 43 -1.79 17.10 3.98
N ILE A 44 -1.66 15.88 4.48
CA ILE A 44 -0.71 14.86 4.04
C ILE A 44 -1.48 13.90 3.13
N ARG A 45 -0.91 13.64 1.95
CA ARG A 45 -1.44 12.67 0.98
C ARG A 45 -0.58 11.43 0.98
N ILE A 46 -1.19 10.29 1.27
CA ILE A 46 -0.51 9.01 1.49
C ILE A 46 -1.06 7.98 0.50
N PHE A 47 -0.17 7.32 -0.21
CA PHE A 47 -0.50 6.20 -1.09
C PHE A 47 0.05 4.90 -0.53
N SER A 48 -0.62 3.80 -0.85
CA SER A 48 -0.15 2.45 -0.54
C SER A 48 -0.37 1.52 -1.72
N TRP A 49 0.63 0.70 -2.02
CA TRP A 49 0.61 -0.16 -3.19
C TRP A 49 1.47 -1.41 -3.01
N ASN A 50 0.84 -2.59 -2.99
CA ASN A 50 1.58 -3.82 -3.20
C ASN A 50 2.05 -3.86 -4.65
N ILE A 51 3.34 -3.68 -4.85
CA ILE A 51 3.93 -3.51 -6.18
C ILE A 51 4.31 -4.85 -6.82
N ASN A 52 4.28 -5.94 -6.03
CA ASN A 52 4.64 -7.29 -6.44
C ASN A 52 5.98 -7.34 -7.19
N GLY A 53 7.02 -6.80 -6.55
CA GLY A 53 8.39 -6.72 -7.03
C GLY A 53 8.71 -5.41 -7.76
N VAL A 54 9.78 -4.73 -7.33
CA VAL A 54 10.16 -3.42 -7.91
C VAL A 54 10.85 -3.51 -9.27
N THR A 55 11.35 -4.68 -9.66
CA THR A 55 12.20 -4.82 -10.86
C THR A 55 11.65 -4.17 -12.13
N PRO A 56 10.34 -4.30 -12.48
CA PRO A 56 9.79 -3.64 -13.66
C PRO A 56 9.93 -2.12 -13.67
N PHE A 57 10.03 -1.48 -12.51
CA PHE A 57 10.11 -0.03 -12.34
C PHE A 57 11.54 0.51 -12.37
N LEU A 58 12.54 -0.37 -12.35
CA LEU A 58 13.95 -0.01 -12.37
C LEU A 58 14.56 -0.05 -13.78
N GLN A 59 13.86 -0.67 -14.73
CA GLN A 59 14.35 -0.83 -16.09
C GLN A 59 14.12 0.45 -16.88
N ASN A 60 15.14 0.83 -17.66
CA ASN A 60 14.94 1.83 -18.71
C ASN A 60 13.96 1.26 -19.74
N PRO A 61 12.91 1.99 -20.12
CA PRO A 61 12.07 1.57 -21.24
C PRO A 61 12.94 1.28 -22.46
N ILE A 62 12.87 0.05 -22.99
CA ILE A 62 13.61 -0.39 -24.20
C ILE A 62 13.04 0.30 -25.47
N THR A 63 12.14 1.28 -25.32
CA THR A 63 11.43 1.98 -26.40
C THR A 63 12.36 2.67 -27.40
N ASN A 64 13.63 2.89 -27.06
CA ASN A 64 14.63 3.43 -28.00
C ASN A 64 15.04 2.43 -29.11
N PHE A 65 14.73 1.13 -28.99
CA PHE A 65 15.09 0.12 -30.00
C PHE A 65 13.97 -0.18 -31.00
N PHE A 66 12.73 0.23 -30.74
CA PHE A 66 11.56 -0.09 -31.57
C PHE A 66 10.84 1.13 -32.13
N SER A 67 11.50 2.29 -32.26
CA SER A 67 10.95 3.44 -32.99
C SER A 67 10.99 3.18 -34.50
N GLY A 68 10.21 2.20 -34.94
CA GLY A 68 9.96 1.85 -36.33
C GLY A 68 8.57 2.34 -36.77
N SER A 69 8.59 3.19 -37.79
CA SER A 69 7.47 3.62 -38.65
C SER A 69 6.40 4.56 -38.08
N ARG A 70 6.38 5.75 -38.68
CA ARG A 70 5.36 6.81 -38.61
C ARG A 70 3.96 6.22 -38.86
N THR A 71 3.18 6.01 -37.81
CA THR A 71 1.71 5.92 -37.91
C THR A 71 1.09 7.01 -37.05
N SER A 72 0.05 7.63 -37.60
CA SER A 72 -0.49 8.94 -37.24
C SER A 72 -0.89 9.07 -35.76
N PRO A 73 -0.71 10.24 -35.10
CA PRO A 73 -0.77 10.35 -33.64
C PRO A 73 -2.18 10.43 -33.02
N LYS A 74 -3.26 10.47 -33.80
CA LYS A 74 -4.53 11.05 -33.30
C LYS A 74 -5.52 10.12 -32.59
N GLU A 75 -5.31 8.80 -32.55
CA GLU A 75 -6.35 7.87 -32.03
C GLU A 75 -5.92 6.91 -30.90
N LYS A 76 -4.66 6.94 -30.43
CA LYS A 76 -4.17 5.96 -29.43
C LYS A 76 -3.88 6.50 -28.04
N GLU A 77 -3.97 7.80 -27.80
CA GLU A 77 -3.51 8.38 -26.52
C GLU A 77 -4.44 8.10 -25.33
N ASN A 78 -5.75 7.92 -25.53
CA ASN A 78 -6.69 7.83 -24.40
C ASN A 78 -6.72 6.49 -23.65
N ASN A 79 -6.04 5.44 -24.15
CA ASN A 79 -6.06 4.10 -23.55
C ASN A 79 -4.65 3.48 -23.36
N ALA A 80 -3.59 4.27 -23.47
CA ALA A 80 -2.24 3.76 -23.31
C ALA A 80 -1.92 3.52 -21.83
N ILE A 81 -1.66 2.26 -21.46
CA ILE A 81 -1.15 1.91 -20.12
C ILE A 81 0.18 2.65 -19.92
N PRO A 82 0.32 3.45 -18.86
CA PRO A 82 1.55 4.17 -18.62
C PRO A 82 2.75 3.23 -18.46
N PRO A 83 3.97 3.66 -18.84
CA PRO A 83 5.16 2.88 -18.55
C PRO A 83 5.33 2.71 -17.03
N ALA A 84 5.83 1.55 -16.60
CA ALA A 84 6.12 1.27 -15.21
C ALA A 84 7.26 2.19 -14.71
N SER A 85 6.87 3.30 -14.07
CA SER A 85 7.79 4.28 -13.51
C SER A 85 7.21 4.86 -12.23
N LEU A 86 7.94 4.70 -11.12
CA LEU A 86 7.53 5.28 -9.85
C LEU A 86 7.56 6.81 -9.87
N ARG A 87 8.55 7.43 -10.54
CA ARG A 87 8.57 8.90 -10.73
C ARG A 87 7.33 9.38 -11.49
N ALA A 88 6.94 8.68 -12.56
CA ALA A 88 5.74 9.02 -13.33
C ALA A 88 4.47 8.84 -12.52
N PHE A 89 4.40 7.82 -11.67
CA PHE A 89 3.31 7.64 -10.70
C PHE A 89 3.23 8.84 -9.74
N LEU A 90 4.35 9.19 -9.09
CA LEU A 90 4.40 10.34 -8.19
C LEU A 90 3.96 11.64 -8.88
N HIS A 91 4.46 11.91 -10.09
CA HIS A 91 4.09 13.10 -10.87
C HIS A 91 2.59 13.17 -11.17
N ARG A 92 2.00 12.08 -11.70
CA ARG A 92 0.57 12.05 -12.07
C ARG A 92 -0.35 12.17 -10.85
N HIS A 93 0.11 11.70 -9.70
CA HIS A 93 -0.62 11.82 -8.43
C HIS A 93 -0.17 13.03 -7.62
N HIS A 94 0.32 14.07 -8.32
CA HIS A 94 0.64 15.38 -7.78
C HIS A 94 1.62 15.34 -6.59
N TRP A 95 2.68 14.54 -6.71
CA TRP A 95 3.77 14.50 -5.73
C TRP A 95 3.29 14.26 -4.28
N PRO A 96 2.67 13.10 -4.01
CA PRO A 96 2.17 12.78 -2.67
C PRO A 96 3.30 12.85 -1.64
N HIS A 97 2.94 13.05 -0.38
CA HIS A 97 3.91 13.18 0.70
C HIS A 97 4.59 11.84 1.01
N ILE A 98 3.81 10.74 0.95
CA ILE A 98 4.28 9.40 1.27
C ILE A 98 3.70 8.40 0.25
N LEU A 99 4.56 7.51 -0.24
CA LEU A 99 4.18 6.31 -0.98
C LEU A 99 4.73 5.07 -0.27
N CYS A 100 3.83 4.25 0.25
CA CYS A 100 4.12 2.96 0.87
C CYS A 100 4.07 1.84 -0.17
N LEU A 101 5.17 1.12 -0.35
CA LEU A 101 5.23 -0.03 -1.24
C LEU A 101 5.35 -1.33 -0.44
N GLN A 102 4.57 -2.33 -0.81
CA GLN A 102 4.65 -3.68 -0.28
C GLN A 102 5.20 -4.67 -1.31
N GLU A 103 5.74 -5.77 -0.80
CA GLU A 103 6.29 -6.87 -1.60
C GLU A 103 7.35 -6.40 -2.60
N VAL A 104 8.32 -5.58 -2.15
CA VAL A 104 9.34 -5.00 -3.05
C VAL A 104 10.28 -6.06 -3.63
N LYS A 105 10.41 -7.22 -3.00
CA LYS A 105 11.24 -8.37 -3.42
C LYS A 105 12.71 -8.04 -3.58
N ILE A 106 13.24 -7.22 -2.68
CA ILE A 106 14.65 -6.89 -2.61
C ILE A 106 15.27 -7.68 -1.45
N ALA A 107 16.40 -8.35 -1.71
CA ALA A 107 17.16 -8.99 -0.64
C ALA A 107 17.93 -7.93 0.16
N PHE A 108 18.09 -8.13 1.47
CA PHE A 108 18.81 -7.18 2.32
C PHE A 108 20.27 -6.95 1.88
N THR A 109 20.88 -7.94 1.22
CA THR A 109 22.23 -7.87 0.65
C THR A 109 22.30 -7.29 -0.77
N ASP A 110 21.16 -7.09 -1.44
CA ASP A 110 21.12 -6.60 -2.83
C ASP A 110 21.20 -5.06 -2.88
N THR A 111 22.34 -4.53 -2.48
CA THR A 111 22.60 -3.09 -2.43
C THR A 111 22.46 -2.42 -3.80
N LYS A 112 22.73 -3.15 -4.89
CA LYS A 112 22.56 -2.66 -6.26
C LYS A 112 21.09 -2.33 -6.55
N THR A 113 20.17 -3.24 -6.25
CA THR A 113 18.74 -3.01 -6.48
C THR A 113 18.19 -1.92 -5.54
N GLN A 114 18.68 -1.87 -4.30
CA GLN A 114 18.33 -0.79 -3.36
C GLN A 114 18.74 0.60 -3.90
N THR A 115 19.97 0.74 -4.39
CA THR A 115 20.46 1.99 -5.02
C THR A 115 19.69 2.31 -6.29
N ALA A 116 19.41 1.31 -7.14
CA ALA A 116 18.65 1.51 -8.36
C ALA A 116 17.23 2.04 -8.08
N LEU A 117 16.58 1.59 -7.00
CA LEU A 117 15.28 2.12 -6.57
C LEU A 117 15.37 3.59 -6.17
N LYS A 118 16.38 3.96 -5.36
CA LYS A 118 16.64 5.37 -4.96
C LYS A 118 16.92 6.28 -6.17
N VAL A 119 17.61 5.77 -7.19
CA VAL A 119 17.84 6.52 -8.42
C VAL A 119 16.56 6.62 -9.24
N ALA A 120 15.80 5.53 -9.39
CA ALA A 120 14.59 5.49 -10.21
C ALA A 120 13.50 6.45 -9.71
N ILE A 121 13.36 6.62 -8.39
CA ILE A 121 12.33 7.49 -7.80
C ILE A 121 12.61 8.99 -8.00
N ASN A 122 13.88 9.37 -8.16
CA ASN A 122 14.32 10.76 -8.33
C ASN A 122 14.80 11.06 -9.75
N ARG A 123 14.75 10.08 -10.65
CA ARG A 123 15.10 10.30 -12.05
C ARG A 123 14.04 11.17 -12.72
N ARG A 124 14.43 12.42 -12.99
CA ARG A 124 13.57 13.44 -13.60
C ARG A 124 12.94 12.96 -14.90
N LEU A 125 11.63 13.16 -15.01
CA LEU A 125 10.90 12.95 -16.25
C LEU A 125 11.26 14.05 -17.26
N ARG A 126 11.11 13.78 -18.56
CA ARG A 126 11.36 14.79 -19.60
C ARG A 126 10.53 16.06 -19.39
N ILE A 127 9.27 15.89 -18.97
CA ILE A 127 8.35 17.00 -18.68
C ILE A 127 8.87 17.90 -17.54
N GLU A 128 9.59 17.34 -16.56
CA GLU A 128 10.19 18.11 -15.46
C GLU A 128 11.45 18.90 -15.87
N THR A 129 12.05 18.59 -17.03
CA THR A 129 13.33 19.19 -17.45
C THR A 129 13.17 20.30 -18.50
N GLY A 130 11.94 20.64 -18.89
CA GLY A 130 11.67 21.73 -19.85
C GLY A 130 12.19 21.48 -21.28
N THR A 131 12.59 20.25 -21.62
CA THR A 131 13.19 19.91 -22.93
C THR A 131 12.17 19.58 -24.03
N GLN A 132 10.87 19.74 -23.80
CA GLN A 132 9.85 19.61 -24.85
C GLN A 132 9.58 20.96 -25.55
N PRO A 133 9.30 20.96 -26.88
CA PRO A 133 8.87 22.17 -27.58
C PRO A 133 7.56 22.67 -26.96
N ARG A 134 7.59 23.89 -26.41
CA ARG A 134 6.45 24.53 -25.73
C ARG A 134 5.31 24.79 -26.72
N TYR A 135 4.38 23.86 -26.87
CA TYR A 135 3.13 24.13 -27.56
C TYR A 135 2.07 24.53 -26.51
N ARG A 136 1.94 25.85 -26.31
CA ARG A 136 0.98 26.56 -25.43
C ARG A 136 1.26 26.45 -23.91
N SER A 137 1.96 27.48 -23.44
CA SER A 137 2.08 27.88 -22.03
C SER A 137 0.73 28.40 -21.52
N THR A 138 0.03 27.61 -20.71
CA THR A 138 -0.85 28.14 -19.67
C THR A 138 -0.08 28.16 -18.35
N ALA A 139 -0.20 29.28 -17.63
CA ALA A 139 0.63 29.87 -16.56
C ALA A 139 1.08 29.02 -15.34
N GLU A 140 1.07 27.69 -15.35
CA GLU A 140 1.61 26.89 -14.25
C GLU A 140 2.58 25.86 -14.82
N ASP A 141 3.81 26.30 -15.12
CA ASP A 141 4.92 25.39 -15.40
C ASP A 141 5.37 24.82 -14.06
N PRO A 142 5.02 23.57 -13.70
CA PRO A 142 5.43 23.02 -12.43
C PRO A 142 6.93 22.85 -12.54
N GLY A 143 7.67 23.59 -11.73
CA GLY A 143 9.13 23.47 -11.66
C GLY A 143 9.58 22.02 -11.42
N PRO A 144 10.90 21.78 -11.29
CA PRO A 144 11.38 20.44 -11.01
C PRO A 144 10.63 19.85 -9.81
N GLY A 145 10.02 18.67 -9.98
CA GLY A 145 9.26 18.05 -8.89
C GLY A 145 10.09 17.87 -7.62
N PRO A 146 9.49 17.59 -6.47
CA PRO A 146 10.24 17.36 -5.24
C PRO A 146 11.10 16.10 -5.35
N ASP A 147 12.17 16.03 -4.57
CA ASP A 147 12.93 14.80 -4.34
C ASP A 147 12.28 13.94 -3.26
N TYR A 148 12.62 12.67 -3.25
CA TYR A 148 12.13 11.67 -2.30
C TYR A 148 13.29 10.86 -1.72
N GLU A 149 13.17 10.51 -0.44
CA GLU A 149 14.01 9.52 0.22
C GLU A 149 13.32 8.16 0.28
N VAL A 150 14.10 7.09 0.24
CA VAL A 150 13.60 5.70 0.30
C VAL A 150 14.14 4.99 1.53
N TYR A 151 13.22 4.57 2.38
CA TYR A 151 13.48 3.74 3.57
C TYR A 151 13.02 2.30 3.29
N LEU A 152 13.87 1.33 3.58
CA LEU A 152 13.64 -0.07 3.26
C LEU A 152 13.64 -0.92 4.52
N THR A 153 12.59 -1.71 4.69
CA THR A 153 12.53 -2.79 5.69
C THR A 153 12.55 -4.10 4.93
N LEU A 154 13.70 -4.78 4.94
CA LEU A 154 13.98 -5.95 4.11
C LEU A 154 14.11 -7.22 4.96
N PRO A 155 13.73 -8.40 4.43
CA PRO A 155 13.80 -9.65 5.17
C PRO A 155 15.24 -10.01 5.57
N THR A 156 15.42 -10.36 6.85
CA THR A 156 16.68 -10.88 7.41
C THR A 156 16.55 -12.33 7.88
N ASP A 157 15.32 -12.85 7.96
CA ASP A 157 15.01 -14.23 8.33
C ASP A 157 15.50 -15.23 7.25
N ARG A 158 16.57 -15.96 7.59
CA ARG A 158 17.23 -16.92 6.70
C ARG A 158 16.43 -18.22 6.50
N HIS A 159 15.44 -18.49 7.34
CA HIS A 159 14.67 -19.73 7.32
C HIS A 159 13.31 -19.55 6.64
N ASN A 160 12.64 -18.42 6.86
CA ASN A 160 11.28 -18.17 6.38
C ASN A 160 11.20 -17.21 5.17
N ALA A 161 12.24 -16.42 4.90
CA ALA A 161 12.25 -15.43 3.82
C ALA A 161 13.25 -15.79 2.69
N ARG A 162 13.30 -17.07 2.29
CA ARG A 162 14.33 -17.58 1.37
C ARG A 162 14.14 -17.17 -0.09
N GLY A 163 12.90 -16.97 -0.56
CA GLY A 163 12.62 -16.70 -1.98
C GLY A 163 13.10 -17.83 -2.92
N LEU A 164 13.02 -17.60 -4.23
CA LEU A 164 13.52 -18.57 -5.22
C LEU A 164 15.04 -18.71 -5.11
N HIS A 165 15.55 -19.94 -5.19
CA HIS A 165 16.99 -20.25 -5.08
C HIS A 165 17.66 -19.72 -3.80
N ASN A 166 16.91 -19.53 -2.70
CA ASN A 166 17.41 -18.95 -1.45
C ASN A 166 17.96 -17.51 -1.61
N ALA A 167 17.51 -16.77 -2.61
CA ALA A 167 18.01 -15.42 -2.91
C ALA A 167 17.57 -14.33 -1.91
N GLY A 168 16.67 -14.62 -0.96
CA GLY A 168 16.15 -13.63 -0.01
C GLY A 168 15.14 -12.63 -0.61
N LYS A 169 14.81 -12.77 -1.90
CA LYS A 169 13.94 -11.86 -2.66
C LYS A 169 12.49 -12.34 -2.62
N LEU A 170 11.78 -12.09 -1.53
CA LEU A 170 10.41 -12.59 -1.37
C LEU A 170 9.44 -11.54 -0.82
N TYR A 171 9.81 -10.83 0.24
CA TYR A 171 8.94 -9.88 0.95
C TYR A 171 9.50 -8.46 0.81
N GLY A 172 9.62 -7.73 1.92
CA GLY A 172 10.15 -6.37 1.95
C GLY A 172 9.06 -5.32 1.77
N VAL A 173 9.21 -4.21 2.49
CA VAL A 173 8.43 -2.99 2.27
C VAL A 173 9.37 -1.80 2.04
N ALA A 174 8.90 -0.80 1.31
CA ALA A 174 9.59 0.47 1.12
C ALA A 174 8.68 1.65 1.45
N SER A 175 9.19 2.60 2.21
CA SER A 175 8.53 3.87 2.51
C SER A 175 9.24 4.98 1.75
N ILE A 176 8.56 5.55 0.77
CA ILE A 176 9.08 6.61 -0.10
C ILE A 176 8.50 7.93 0.39
N ILE A 177 9.34 8.82 0.90
CA ILE A 177 8.93 10.02 1.63
C ILE A 177 9.49 11.25 0.94
N ARG A 178 8.64 12.25 0.69
CA ARG A 178 9.04 13.51 0.06
C ARG A 178 10.05 14.25 0.94
N SER A 179 11.16 14.70 0.37
CA SER A 179 12.32 15.17 1.15
C SER A 179 12.07 16.43 1.97
N ASP A 180 11.16 17.30 1.55
CA ASP A 180 10.71 18.47 2.32
C ASP A 180 9.89 18.06 3.55
N PHE A 181 8.93 17.15 3.36
CA PHE A 181 8.09 16.61 4.43
C PHE A 181 8.88 15.79 5.43
N LEU A 182 9.84 14.99 4.95
CA LEU A 182 10.76 14.24 5.80
C LEU A 182 11.48 15.17 6.79
N LYS A 183 11.99 16.30 6.32
CA LYS A 183 12.77 17.24 7.15
C LYS A 183 11.91 18.00 8.15
N SER A 184 10.66 18.29 7.81
CA SER A 184 9.80 19.16 8.62
C SER A 184 8.93 18.40 9.62
N SER A 185 8.56 17.16 9.31
CA SER A 185 7.46 16.47 10.01
C SER A 185 7.74 15.03 10.39
N VAL A 186 8.76 14.37 9.82
CA VAL A 186 9.06 12.96 10.14
C VAL A 186 10.14 12.91 11.22
N LEU A 187 9.82 12.24 12.33
CA LEU A 187 10.73 12.04 13.45
C LEU A 187 11.64 10.82 13.22
N ASP A 188 11.05 9.71 12.79
CA ASP A 188 11.78 8.46 12.56
C ASP A 188 11.09 7.56 11.53
N VAL A 189 11.86 6.66 10.92
CA VAL A 189 11.37 5.56 10.10
C VAL A 189 12.07 4.29 10.53
N ARG A 190 11.33 3.43 11.24
CA ARG A 190 11.87 2.22 11.87
C ARG A 190 11.14 0.95 11.45
N THR A 191 11.67 -0.17 11.92
CA THR A 191 11.00 -1.47 11.94
C THR A 191 10.55 -1.80 13.37
N VAL A 192 9.80 -2.89 13.51
CA VAL A 192 9.44 -3.50 14.79
C VAL A 192 10.38 -4.68 15.09
N ASP A 193 10.64 -4.94 16.38
CA ASP A 193 11.63 -5.94 16.80
C ASP A 193 11.21 -7.39 16.52
N TRP A 194 9.91 -7.64 16.40
CA TRP A 194 9.32 -8.96 16.19
C TRP A 194 9.19 -9.36 14.71
N ASP A 195 9.64 -8.51 13.79
CA ASP A 195 9.54 -8.72 12.34
C ASP A 195 10.91 -8.87 11.65
N SER A 196 11.40 -10.11 11.61
CA SER A 196 12.56 -10.50 10.81
C SER A 196 12.24 -10.72 9.33
N GLU A 197 10.97 -10.68 8.91
CA GLU A 197 10.55 -10.94 7.54
C GLU A 197 10.49 -9.67 6.67
N GLY A 198 10.71 -8.50 7.25
CA GLY A 198 10.74 -7.24 6.52
C GLY A 198 9.37 -6.84 5.98
N ARG A 199 8.34 -6.96 6.80
CA ARG A 199 6.92 -6.78 6.45
C ARG A 199 6.30 -5.51 7.03
N VAL A 200 6.88 -4.93 8.07
CA VAL A 200 6.31 -3.78 8.79
C VAL A 200 7.35 -2.67 8.92
N SER A 201 7.01 -1.49 8.39
CA SER A 201 7.74 -0.25 8.62
C SER A 201 6.82 0.74 9.34
N VAL A 202 7.34 1.44 10.34
CA VAL A 202 6.63 2.49 11.08
C VAL A 202 7.28 3.83 10.76
N ILE A 203 6.47 4.78 10.29
CA ILE A 203 6.86 6.17 10.04
C ILE A 203 6.25 7.01 11.16
N GLU A 204 7.09 7.59 11.99
CA GLU A 204 6.69 8.43 13.11
C GLU A 204 6.69 9.90 12.66
N ILE A 205 5.52 10.54 12.75
CA ILE A 205 5.25 11.86 12.20
C ILE A 205 4.78 12.79 13.32
N GLU A 206 5.38 13.96 13.42
CA GLU A 206 4.94 15.06 14.28
C GLU A 206 4.98 16.34 13.43
N PRO A 207 3.84 16.74 12.83
CA PRO A 207 3.80 17.97 12.05
C PRO A 207 4.15 19.17 12.93
N PRO A 208 4.79 20.21 12.36
CA PRO A 208 5.11 21.41 13.11
C PRO A 208 3.83 22.01 13.70
N SER A 209 3.90 22.42 14.96
CA SER A 209 2.80 23.16 15.58
C SER A 209 2.57 24.47 14.82
N PRO A 210 1.32 24.86 14.54
CA PRO A 210 1.05 26.14 13.88
C PRO A 210 1.64 27.28 14.73
N SER A 211 2.42 28.17 14.10
CA SER A 211 2.96 29.32 14.81
C SER A 211 1.82 30.27 15.19
N PRO A 212 1.86 30.93 16.37
CA PRO A 212 0.91 31.99 16.70
C PRO A 212 0.84 33.11 15.66
N THR A 213 1.90 33.26 14.85
CA THR A 213 1.99 34.27 13.77
C THR A 213 1.29 33.86 12.48
N ASP A 214 0.96 32.58 12.29
CA ASP A 214 0.38 32.08 11.04
C ASP A 214 -1.12 32.41 10.92
N PHE A 215 -1.75 32.85 12.02
CA PHE A 215 -3.16 33.24 12.06
C PHE A 215 -3.34 34.59 12.78
N PRO A 216 -3.13 35.74 12.09
CA PRO A 216 -3.04 37.03 12.76
C PRO A 216 -4.33 37.64 13.33
N SER A 217 -5.54 37.07 13.19
CA SER A 217 -6.74 37.83 13.63
C SER A 217 -8.03 37.08 13.97
N CYS A 218 -8.04 35.79 14.24
CA CYS A 218 -9.29 35.11 14.63
C CYS A 218 -9.22 34.66 16.10
N SER A 219 -10.06 35.25 16.95
CA SER A 219 -10.20 34.98 18.39
C SER A 219 -10.72 33.57 18.74
N SER A 220 -10.85 32.68 17.77
CA SER A 220 -11.16 31.26 17.97
C SER A 220 -9.88 30.55 18.42
N SER A 221 -9.94 29.83 19.54
CA SER A 221 -8.82 29.05 20.07
C SER A 221 -8.13 28.25 18.95
N PRO A 222 -6.79 28.25 18.87
CA PRO A 222 -6.09 27.56 17.80
C PRO A 222 -6.55 26.10 17.75
N GLY A 223 -7.10 25.69 16.61
CA GLY A 223 -7.63 24.34 16.43
C GLY A 223 -6.57 23.30 16.77
N LYS A 224 -6.97 22.26 17.52
CA LYS A 224 -6.04 21.21 17.95
C LYS A 224 -5.47 20.50 16.72
N GLY A 225 -4.19 20.72 16.45
CA GLY A 225 -3.47 20.06 15.34
C GLY A 225 -3.45 18.53 15.51
N LEU A 226 -3.02 17.84 14.45
CA LEU A 226 -2.91 16.37 14.45
C LEU A 226 -2.04 15.86 15.61
N GLY A 227 -1.00 16.61 15.98
CA GLY A 227 0.01 16.13 16.91
C GLY A 227 0.74 14.90 16.36
N LYS A 228 1.14 13.99 17.23
CA LYS A 228 1.87 12.77 16.85
C LYS A 228 0.99 11.78 16.09
N MET A 229 1.50 11.28 14.96
CA MET A 229 0.90 10.22 14.16
C MET A 229 1.92 9.13 13.81
N ALA A 230 1.50 7.88 13.93
CA ALA A 230 2.28 6.72 13.53
C ALA A 230 1.64 6.07 12.31
N LEU A 231 2.34 6.07 11.17
CA LEU A 231 1.91 5.44 9.93
C LEU A 231 2.63 4.10 9.73
N PHE A 232 1.86 3.02 9.68
CA PHE A 232 2.39 1.67 9.47
C PHE A 232 2.26 1.26 8.00
N ASN A 233 3.37 0.94 7.35
CA ASN A 233 3.43 0.33 6.03
C ASN A 233 3.57 -1.20 6.18
N ILE A 234 2.53 -1.95 5.79
CA ILE A 234 2.37 -3.36 6.16
C ILE A 234 2.20 -4.25 4.93
N TYR A 235 3.01 -5.31 4.86
CA TYR A 235 2.77 -6.49 4.03
C TYR A 235 2.49 -7.70 4.92
N ALA A 236 1.22 -7.91 5.27
CA ALA A 236 0.82 -8.95 6.20
C ALA A 236 1.10 -10.36 5.64
N VAL A 237 1.22 -11.33 6.54
CA VAL A 237 1.54 -12.72 6.18
C VAL A 237 0.42 -13.32 5.34
N ASN A 238 0.79 -13.90 4.19
CA ASN A 238 -0.08 -14.82 3.48
C ASN A 238 -0.07 -16.16 4.22
N GLY A 239 -1.22 -16.59 4.72
CA GLY A 239 -1.34 -17.82 5.50
C GLY A 239 -1.34 -19.05 4.60
N THR A 240 -0.50 -20.03 4.88
CA THR A 240 -0.43 -21.33 4.19
C THR A 240 -0.09 -22.46 5.17
N ASP A 241 -0.25 -23.72 4.73
CA ASP A 241 0.18 -24.91 5.47
C ASP A 241 1.71 -25.10 5.47
N SER A 242 2.47 -24.20 4.86
CA SER A 242 3.93 -24.30 4.85
C SER A 242 4.47 -24.19 6.28
N PRO A 243 5.49 -25.00 6.65
CA PRO A 243 6.11 -24.91 7.97
C PRO A 243 6.66 -23.50 8.23
N TYR A 244 6.37 -22.95 9.40
CA TYR A 244 7.04 -21.78 9.94
C TYR A 244 8.15 -22.22 10.89
N ARG A 245 9.33 -21.64 10.69
CA ARG A 245 10.55 -21.99 11.44
C ARG A 245 10.90 -20.88 12.41
N ASP A 246 11.46 -21.24 13.54
CA ASP A 246 12.08 -20.28 14.43
C ASP A 246 13.22 -19.54 13.70
N PRO A 247 13.24 -18.19 13.69
CA PRO A 247 14.23 -17.43 12.95
C PRO A 247 15.68 -17.62 13.44
N SER A 248 15.88 -18.05 14.68
CA SER A 248 17.20 -18.21 15.31
C SER A 248 17.77 -19.62 15.18
N THR A 249 16.93 -20.64 15.31
CA THR A 249 17.32 -22.06 15.33
C THR A 249 16.96 -22.83 14.06
N GLY A 250 15.99 -22.33 13.27
CA GLY A 250 15.46 -23.03 12.10
C GLY A 250 14.53 -24.22 12.42
N ALA A 251 14.27 -24.50 13.69
CA ALA A 251 13.32 -25.52 14.14
C ALA A 251 11.90 -25.19 13.68
N VAL A 252 11.10 -26.18 13.31
CA VAL A 252 9.69 -25.94 12.94
C VAL A 252 8.88 -25.70 14.22
N ILE A 253 8.22 -24.54 14.31
CA ILE A 253 7.43 -24.13 15.48
C ILE A 253 5.94 -23.92 15.16
N GLY A 254 5.52 -24.23 13.93
CA GLY A 254 4.14 -24.11 13.49
C GLY A 254 4.05 -24.00 11.97
N THR A 255 3.01 -23.34 11.50
CA THR A 255 2.72 -23.07 10.08
C THR A 255 2.68 -21.58 9.78
N ARG A 256 2.61 -21.21 8.49
CA ARG A 256 2.40 -19.81 8.08
C ARG A 256 1.02 -19.30 8.52
N HIS A 257 0.04 -20.18 8.70
CA HIS A 257 -1.23 -19.82 9.31
C HIS A 257 -1.07 -19.37 10.76
N ASP A 258 -0.32 -20.12 11.57
CA ASP A 258 -0.02 -19.74 12.96
C ASP A 258 0.76 -18.41 13.03
N ARG A 259 1.75 -18.24 12.15
CA ARG A 259 2.51 -16.98 12.06
C ARG A 259 1.61 -15.80 11.69
N LYS A 260 0.62 -15.98 10.82
CA LYS A 260 -0.32 -14.91 10.47
C LYS A 260 -1.11 -14.43 11.69
N LEU A 261 -1.69 -15.36 12.46
CA LEU A 261 -2.44 -15.03 13.67
C LEU A 261 -1.55 -14.36 14.73
N ALA A 262 -0.30 -14.83 14.87
CA ALA A 262 0.69 -14.22 15.76
C ALA A 262 1.04 -12.78 15.35
N VAL A 263 1.24 -12.53 14.04
CA VAL A 263 1.50 -11.18 13.52
C VAL A 263 0.30 -10.26 13.73
N HIS A 264 -0.94 -10.72 13.54
CA HIS A 264 -2.10 -9.89 13.87
C HIS A 264 -2.08 -9.44 15.34
N ARG A 265 -1.75 -10.34 16.27
CA ARG A 265 -1.64 -10.01 17.70
C ARG A 265 -0.53 -8.98 17.94
N LEU A 266 0.68 -9.26 17.47
CA LEU A 266 1.85 -8.39 17.68
C LEU A 266 1.63 -6.99 17.09
N LEU A 267 1.05 -6.91 15.88
CA LEU A 267 0.72 -5.66 15.23
C LEU A 267 -0.34 -4.87 16.02
N ARG A 268 -1.40 -5.55 16.48
CA ARG A 268 -2.43 -4.94 17.33
C ARG A 268 -1.83 -4.39 18.62
N ASP A 269 -0.98 -5.17 19.29
CA ASP A 269 -0.34 -4.78 20.55
C ASP A 269 0.56 -3.54 20.36
N GLU A 270 1.35 -3.48 19.27
CA GLU A 270 2.15 -2.31 18.90
C GLU A 270 1.26 -1.08 18.69
N CYS A 271 0.16 -1.21 17.94
CA CYS A 271 -0.77 -0.10 17.72
C CYS A 271 -1.38 0.43 19.02
N VAL A 272 -1.87 -0.47 19.89
CA VAL A 272 -2.44 -0.09 21.20
C VAL A 272 -1.39 0.56 22.09
N GLN A 273 -0.14 0.07 22.07
CA GLN A 273 0.95 0.69 22.83
C GLN A 273 1.25 2.11 22.33
N MET A 274 1.28 2.33 21.02
CA MET A 274 1.47 3.66 20.45
C MET A 274 0.30 4.59 20.80
N GLU A 275 -0.96 4.14 20.72
CA GLU A 275 -2.11 4.95 21.15
C GLU A 275 -2.03 5.35 22.63
N LYS A 276 -1.59 4.43 23.51
CA LYS A 276 -1.35 4.74 24.93
C LYS A 276 -0.25 5.78 25.15
N GLN A 277 0.69 5.89 24.23
CA GLN A 277 1.76 6.92 24.22
C GLN A 277 1.31 8.24 23.56
N GLY A 278 0.03 8.36 23.19
CA GLY A 278 -0.55 9.57 22.60
C GLY A 278 -0.40 9.68 21.08
N TRP A 279 0.07 8.63 20.40
CA TRP A 279 0.13 8.61 18.94
C TRP A 279 -1.25 8.35 18.35
N LYS A 280 -1.59 9.08 17.29
CA LYS A 280 -2.68 8.70 16.39
C LYS A 280 -2.17 7.65 15.43
N VAL A 281 -2.81 6.50 15.36
CA VAL A 281 -2.31 5.39 14.55
C VAL A 281 -3.05 5.32 13.21
N LEU A 282 -2.31 5.10 12.12
CA LEU A 282 -2.83 4.81 10.80
C LEU A 282 -2.10 3.59 10.22
N LEU A 283 -2.82 2.51 9.96
CA LEU A 283 -2.28 1.34 9.30
C LEU A 283 -2.55 1.40 7.79
N THR A 284 -1.57 1.02 6.97
CA THR A 284 -1.75 0.91 5.53
C THR A 284 -1.02 -0.25 4.89
N GLY A 285 -1.57 -0.77 3.79
CA GLY A 285 -0.95 -1.80 2.96
C GLY A 285 -1.78 -3.07 2.84
N ASP A 286 -1.15 -4.12 2.33
CA ASP A 286 -1.76 -5.41 2.03
C ASP A 286 -1.90 -6.23 3.32
N MET A 287 -3.13 -6.34 3.82
CA MET A 287 -3.48 -7.11 5.00
C MET A 287 -3.75 -8.59 4.69
N ASN A 288 -3.80 -8.97 3.41
CA ASN A 288 -4.10 -10.34 2.95
C ASN A 288 -5.40 -10.90 3.56
N VAL A 289 -6.40 -10.06 3.82
CA VAL A 289 -7.72 -10.43 4.35
C VAL A 289 -8.79 -9.59 3.66
N ALA A 290 -9.85 -10.26 3.19
CA ALA A 290 -11.10 -9.63 2.75
C ALA A 290 -12.15 -9.77 3.89
N PRO A 291 -12.61 -8.66 4.52
CA PRO A 291 -13.51 -8.65 5.67
C PRO A 291 -14.92 -9.18 5.41
N THR A 292 -15.55 -8.77 4.30
CA THR A 292 -16.98 -9.02 4.07
C THR A 292 -17.24 -9.56 2.65
N PRO A 293 -18.46 -10.05 2.35
CA PRO A 293 -18.84 -10.43 0.99
C PRO A 293 -18.77 -9.31 -0.06
N LEU A 294 -18.77 -8.04 0.37
CA LEU A 294 -18.55 -6.91 -0.54
C LEU A 294 -17.10 -6.84 -1.02
N ASP A 295 -16.18 -7.40 -0.24
CA ASP A 295 -14.73 -7.32 -0.45
C ASP A 295 -14.16 -8.50 -1.26
N GLY A 296 -15.01 -9.38 -1.80
CA GLY A 296 -14.58 -10.49 -2.66
C GLY A 296 -15.53 -10.73 -3.82
N TYR A 297 -15.00 -11.09 -4.99
CA TYR A 297 -15.76 -11.41 -6.18
C TYR A 297 -15.12 -12.57 -6.97
N PRO A 298 -15.90 -13.53 -7.52
CA PRO A 298 -17.38 -13.59 -7.50
C PRO A 298 -17.98 -13.90 -6.13
N LYS A 299 -17.17 -14.43 -5.20
CA LYS A 299 -17.56 -14.70 -3.82
C LYS A 299 -16.37 -14.45 -2.90
N LEU A 300 -16.65 -14.16 -1.65
CA LEU A 300 -15.65 -14.12 -0.60
C LEU A 300 -14.97 -15.49 -0.43
N ARG A 301 -13.64 -15.51 -0.34
CA ARG A 301 -12.88 -16.74 -0.14
C ARG A 301 -13.15 -17.36 1.24
N THR A 302 -13.62 -18.59 1.26
CA THR A 302 -13.86 -19.36 2.50
C THR A 302 -13.13 -20.69 2.54
N PHE A 303 -12.49 -21.10 1.44
CA PHE A 303 -11.68 -22.31 1.34
C PHE A 303 -10.23 -21.98 0.97
N PRO A 304 -9.22 -22.53 1.67
CA PRO A 304 -9.37 -23.37 2.87
C PRO A 304 -10.03 -22.62 4.04
N TYR A 305 -10.63 -23.36 4.97
CA TYR A 305 -11.38 -22.81 6.12
C TYR A 305 -10.57 -21.81 6.94
N GLN A 306 -9.24 -21.92 6.87
CA GLN A 306 -8.32 -21.00 7.50
C GLN A 306 -8.48 -19.54 7.04
N HIS A 307 -9.00 -19.26 5.85
CA HIS A 307 -9.37 -17.89 5.46
C HIS A 307 -10.46 -17.31 6.37
N CYS A 308 -11.41 -18.13 6.82
CA CYS A 308 -12.44 -17.71 7.76
C CYS A 308 -11.86 -17.44 9.15
N ILE A 309 -10.92 -18.28 9.62
CA ILE A 309 -10.24 -18.09 10.90
C ILE A 309 -9.42 -16.79 10.89
N ASN A 310 -8.59 -16.60 9.86
CA ASN A 310 -7.76 -15.41 9.73
C ASN A 310 -8.59 -14.13 9.64
N ARG A 311 -9.75 -14.18 8.96
CA ARG A 311 -10.69 -13.07 8.87
C ARG A 311 -11.32 -12.75 10.22
N ALA A 312 -11.85 -13.75 10.92
CA ALA A 312 -12.46 -13.54 12.23
C ALA A 312 -11.45 -12.94 13.23
N ASP A 313 -10.21 -13.45 13.18
CA ASP A 313 -9.10 -12.94 13.98
C ASP A 313 -8.76 -11.47 13.66
N PHE A 314 -8.64 -11.15 12.37
CA PHE A 314 -8.38 -9.79 11.89
C PHE A 314 -9.51 -8.82 12.29
N LEU A 315 -10.77 -9.19 12.04
CA LEU A 315 -11.94 -8.38 12.38
C LEU A 315 -12.01 -8.08 13.88
N SER A 316 -11.70 -9.07 14.71
CA SER A 316 -11.71 -8.90 16.17
C SER A 316 -10.60 -7.99 16.66
N LYS A 317 -9.37 -8.20 16.18
CA LYS A 317 -8.21 -7.43 16.64
C LYS A 317 -8.21 -5.98 16.15
N PHE A 318 -8.63 -5.75 14.91
CA PHE A 318 -8.49 -4.44 14.28
C PHE A 318 -9.78 -3.64 14.20
N PHE A 319 -10.97 -4.26 14.28
CA PHE A 319 -12.25 -3.55 14.18
C PHE A 319 -13.19 -3.79 15.38
N GLY A 320 -12.72 -4.49 16.43
CA GLY A 320 -13.52 -4.73 17.64
C GLY A 320 -14.73 -5.65 17.44
N VAL A 321 -14.79 -6.41 16.34
CA VAL A 321 -15.90 -7.34 16.09
C VAL A 321 -15.73 -8.56 17.01
N PRO A 322 -16.73 -8.91 17.86
CA PRO A 322 -16.62 -10.03 18.77
C PRO A 322 -16.30 -11.35 18.04
N ASN A 323 -15.25 -12.05 18.47
CA ASN A 323 -14.93 -13.38 17.96
C ASN A 323 -15.55 -14.46 18.85
N VAL A 324 -16.71 -14.97 18.46
CA VAL A 324 -17.49 -15.98 19.19
C VAL A 324 -16.72 -17.30 19.41
N LYS A 325 -15.60 -17.53 18.71
CA LYS A 325 -14.83 -18.78 18.77
C LYS A 325 -13.46 -18.66 19.46
N SER A 326 -13.08 -17.48 19.93
CA SER A 326 -11.83 -17.32 20.66
C SER A 326 -11.94 -17.94 22.04
N LYS A 327 -11.08 -18.90 22.38
CA LYS A 327 -10.92 -19.38 23.77
C LYS A 327 -10.32 -18.31 24.69
N ASP A 328 -9.77 -17.24 24.11
CA ASP A 328 -9.28 -16.05 24.80
C ASP A 328 -10.39 -14.99 24.97
N ALA A 329 -11.68 -15.38 24.92
CA ALA A 329 -12.81 -14.47 25.10
C ALA A 329 -12.83 -13.76 26.47
N ASP A 330 -12.05 -14.25 27.44
CA ASP A 330 -11.84 -13.61 28.75
C ASP A 330 -10.73 -12.53 28.72
N VAL A 331 -10.10 -12.26 27.56
CA VAL A 331 -9.09 -11.21 27.42
C VAL A 331 -9.77 -9.84 27.19
N ILE A 332 -10.05 -9.20 28.32
CA ILE A 332 -10.10 -7.75 28.64
C ILE A 332 -10.37 -6.80 27.45
N GLU A 333 -11.52 -6.14 27.46
CA GLU A 333 -11.90 -5.03 26.57
C GLU A 333 -10.79 -3.96 26.40
N GLU A 334 -9.92 -3.78 27.42
CA GLU A 334 -8.83 -2.78 27.47
C GLU A 334 -7.70 -2.96 26.43
N LEU A 335 -7.69 -4.05 25.65
CA LEU A 335 -6.63 -4.31 24.67
C LEU A 335 -7.09 -4.23 23.21
N GLN A 336 -8.28 -3.73 22.88
CA GLN A 336 -8.73 -3.65 21.49
C GLN A 336 -8.24 -2.36 20.80
N PHE A 337 -7.75 -2.46 19.56
CA PHE A 337 -7.37 -1.29 18.74
C PHE A 337 -8.61 -0.55 18.19
N GLN A 338 -9.70 -1.28 17.90
CA GLN A 338 -10.99 -0.72 17.46
C GLN A 338 -10.90 0.29 16.29
N GLY A 339 -10.00 0.03 15.35
CA GLY A 339 -9.79 0.89 14.20
C GLY A 339 -11.00 0.96 13.25
N VAL A 340 -10.90 1.87 12.29
CA VAL A 340 -11.93 2.17 11.29
C VAL A 340 -11.38 1.87 9.90
N ASP A 341 -12.06 1.00 9.15
CA ASP A 341 -11.80 0.81 7.71
C ASP A 341 -12.22 2.08 6.97
N VAL A 342 -11.23 2.92 6.64
CA VAL A 342 -11.45 4.27 6.11
C VAL A 342 -12.26 4.23 4.82
N TRP A 343 -11.87 3.38 3.87
CA TRP A 343 -12.51 3.35 2.56
C TRP A 343 -13.97 2.86 2.67
N ARG A 344 -14.19 1.78 3.43
CA ARG A 344 -15.54 1.23 3.63
C ARG A 344 -16.46 2.23 4.31
N THR A 345 -15.95 2.92 5.34
CA THR A 345 -16.75 3.91 6.09
C THR A 345 -17.13 5.10 5.20
N MET A 346 -16.22 5.56 4.33
CA MET A 346 -16.48 6.68 3.42
C MET A 346 -17.33 6.32 2.19
N ASN A 347 -17.34 5.05 1.76
CA ASN A 347 -17.98 4.62 0.51
C ASN A 347 -19.18 3.68 0.71
N GLY A 348 -19.58 3.40 1.96
CA GLY A 348 -20.75 2.58 2.29
C GLY A 348 -20.71 1.21 1.63
N GLU A 349 -21.76 0.86 0.89
CA GLU A 349 -21.91 -0.44 0.24
C GLU A 349 -21.21 -0.57 -1.12
N LYS A 350 -20.54 0.50 -1.59
CA LYS A 350 -19.83 0.48 -2.87
C LYS A 350 -18.85 -0.70 -2.92
N ARG A 351 -18.82 -1.40 -4.04
CA ARG A 351 -17.78 -2.41 -4.31
C ARG A 351 -16.54 -1.72 -4.85
N GLY A 352 -15.39 -2.18 -4.42
CA GLY A 352 -14.09 -1.73 -4.88
C GLY A 352 -13.05 -2.75 -4.47
N TYR A 353 -12.18 -3.12 -5.39
CA TYR A 353 -11.21 -4.19 -5.19
C TYR A 353 -9.79 -3.68 -5.38
N THR A 354 -8.86 -4.29 -4.67
CA THR A 354 -7.46 -3.89 -4.72
C THR A 354 -6.61 -4.97 -5.34
N TRP A 355 -6.92 -6.26 -5.15
CA TRP A 355 -6.24 -7.37 -5.81
C TRP A 355 -7.05 -7.95 -6.97
N TYR A 356 -6.38 -8.25 -8.08
CA TYR A 356 -6.96 -8.85 -9.27
C TYR A 356 -6.13 -10.01 -9.78
N SER A 357 -6.78 -11.15 -10.04
CA SER A 357 -6.12 -12.30 -10.63
C SER A 357 -5.46 -11.96 -11.98
N ARG A 358 -4.17 -12.29 -12.13
CA ARG A 358 -3.44 -12.15 -13.41
C ARG A 358 -3.81 -13.20 -14.45
N THR A 359 -4.43 -14.29 -14.03
CA THR A 359 -4.71 -15.45 -14.90
C THR A 359 -6.15 -15.46 -15.41
N LYS A 360 -6.99 -14.54 -14.94
CA LYS A 360 -8.38 -14.39 -15.36
C LYS A 360 -8.61 -13.04 -16.03
N PRO A 361 -9.71 -12.89 -16.80
CA PRO A 361 -10.12 -11.58 -17.29
C PRO A 361 -10.24 -10.56 -16.14
N TRP A 362 -9.98 -9.29 -16.44
CA TRP A 362 -10.13 -8.20 -15.47
C TRP A 362 -11.50 -8.25 -14.78
N GLY A 363 -11.53 -8.06 -13.46
CA GLY A 363 -12.76 -8.11 -12.67
C GLY A 363 -13.41 -9.49 -12.51
N ALA A 364 -12.91 -10.55 -13.14
CA ALA A 364 -13.52 -11.89 -13.03
C ALA A 364 -13.17 -12.62 -11.72
N SER A 365 -12.13 -12.16 -11.00
CA SER A 365 -11.74 -12.67 -9.69
C SER A 365 -10.89 -11.61 -8.99
N CYS A 366 -11.43 -11.04 -7.93
CA CYS A 366 -10.81 -9.94 -7.21
C CYS A 366 -11.20 -9.94 -5.74
N ASP A 367 -10.34 -9.31 -4.93
CA ASP A 367 -10.55 -9.13 -3.50
C ASP A 367 -10.09 -7.72 -3.11
N ARG A 368 -10.72 -7.12 -2.10
CA ARG A 368 -10.16 -5.95 -1.40
C ARG A 368 -9.34 -6.48 -0.24
N VAL A 369 -8.04 -6.25 -0.28
CA VAL A 369 -7.07 -6.74 0.72
C VAL A 369 -6.07 -5.67 1.15
N ASP A 370 -6.09 -4.51 0.49
CA ASP A 370 -5.26 -3.35 0.83
C ASP A 370 -6.13 -2.31 1.54
N TYR A 371 -5.63 -1.77 2.65
CA TYR A 371 -6.43 -0.92 3.54
C TYR A 371 -5.71 0.37 3.93
N PHE A 372 -6.52 1.36 4.30
CA PHE A 372 -6.17 2.29 5.37
C PHE A 372 -7.09 1.99 6.56
N ILE A 373 -6.49 1.74 7.74
CA ILE A 373 -7.21 1.53 9.00
C ILE A 373 -6.79 2.64 9.96
N ALA A 374 -7.71 3.55 10.28
CA ALA A 374 -7.46 4.64 11.21
C ALA A 374 -7.78 4.19 12.64
N GLY A 375 -6.90 4.46 13.60
CA GLY A 375 -7.25 4.37 15.02
C GLY A 375 -8.37 5.36 15.37
N LYS A 376 -9.14 5.08 16.42
CA LYS A 376 -10.31 5.91 16.79
C LYS A 376 -9.96 7.37 16.96
N SER A 377 -8.87 7.66 17.66
CA SER A 377 -8.41 9.03 17.90
C SER A 377 -8.11 9.82 16.62
N LEU A 378 -7.67 9.15 15.55
CA LEU A 378 -7.45 9.77 14.24
C LEU A 378 -8.78 10.00 13.49
N TRP A 379 -9.68 9.02 13.56
CA TRP A 379 -10.98 9.05 12.89
C TRP A 379 -11.95 10.04 13.54
N ASP A 380 -12.20 9.89 14.84
CA ASP A 380 -13.12 10.72 15.64
C ASP A 380 -12.64 12.17 15.73
N GLY A 381 -11.32 12.39 15.67
CA GLY A 381 -10.72 13.71 15.52
C GLY A 381 -10.93 14.35 14.14
N ASN A 382 -11.65 13.68 13.24
CA ASN A 382 -11.95 14.14 11.87
C ASN A 382 -10.68 14.53 11.09
N PHE A 383 -9.58 13.80 11.30
CA PHE A 383 -8.32 14.07 10.59
C PHE A 383 -8.30 13.42 9.21
N VAL A 384 -9.01 12.32 9.00
CA VAL A 384 -9.07 11.64 7.69
C VAL A 384 -10.09 12.34 6.80
N LYS A 385 -9.66 12.93 5.68
CA LYS A 385 -10.48 13.81 4.82
C LYS A 385 -10.92 13.18 3.51
N GLY A 386 -10.20 12.17 3.04
CA GLY A 386 -10.57 11.46 1.83
C GLY A 386 -9.84 10.15 1.72
N ALA A 387 -10.42 9.22 0.96
CA ALA A 387 -9.77 7.97 0.61
C ALA A 387 -10.32 7.43 -0.71
N GLY A 388 -9.51 6.64 -1.40
CA GLY A 388 -9.90 6.03 -2.66
C GLY A 388 -9.07 4.83 -3.05
N ILE A 389 -9.58 4.12 -4.06
CA ILE A 389 -8.91 3.00 -4.73
C ILE A 389 -8.73 3.41 -6.19
N LEU A 390 -7.51 3.29 -6.71
CA LEU A 390 -7.22 3.53 -8.13
C LEU A 390 -7.54 2.28 -8.95
N GLU A 391 -8.83 1.96 -9.02
CA GLU A 391 -9.38 0.68 -9.46
C GLU A 391 -9.42 0.52 -11.00
N ASN A 392 -8.25 0.49 -11.66
CA ASN A 392 -8.18 0.24 -13.09
C ASN A 392 -6.86 -0.42 -13.52
N GLU A 393 -6.85 -1.03 -14.71
CA GLU A 393 -5.67 -1.74 -15.24
C GLU A 393 -4.44 -0.83 -15.42
N ALA A 394 -4.64 0.45 -15.74
CA ALA A 394 -3.56 1.39 -15.98
C ALA A 394 -2.80 1.74 -14.69
N GLU A 395 -3.54 1.99 -13.59
CA GLU A 395 -2.98 2.31 -12.28
C GLU A 395 -2.43 1.05 -11.58
N ARG A 396 -3.05 -0.12 -11.77
CA ARG A 396 -2.47 -1.40 -11.36
C ARG A 396 -1.12 -1.66 -12.02
N GLY A 397 -0.96 -1.24 -13.27
CA GLY A 397 0.24 -1.44 -14.08
C GLY A 397 0.65 -2.92 -14.13
N VAL A 398 1.89 -3.19 -13.73
CA VAL A 398 2.50 -4.53 -13.75
C VAL A 398 2.25 -5.35 -12.48
N SER A 399 1.61 -4.76 -11.46
CA SER A 399 1.20 -5.47 -10.25
C SER A 399 -0.07 -6.29 -10.48
N ASP A 400 -0.44 -7.11 -9.52
CA ASP A 400 -1.80 -7.63 -9.34
C ASP A 400 -2.63 -6.78 -8.39
N HIS A 401 -2.03 -5.79 -7.72
CA HIS A 401 -2.74 -4.87 -6.84
C HIS A 401 -2.88 -3.47 -7.44
N CYS A 402 -4.03 -2.83 -7.23
CA CYS A 402 -4.29 -1.43 -7.48
C CYS A 402 -3.82 -0.58 -6.29
N PRO A 403 -3.22 0.59 -6.52
CA PRO A 403 -2.90 1.52 -5.44
C PRO A 403 -4.17 2.03 -4.73
N ILE A 404 -4.02 2.30 -3.44
CA ILE A 404 -5.02 2.99 -2.62
C ILE A 404 -4.42 4.29 -2.07
N TRP A 405 -5.27 5.23 -1.68
CA TRP A 405 -4.83 6.48 -1.09
C TRP A 405 -5.74 6.96 0.03
N THR A 406 -5.17 7.80 0.90
CA THR A 406 -5.89 8.57 1.91
C THR A 406 -5.29 9.96 2.04
N GLU A 407 -6.09 10.89 2.55
CA GLU A 407 -5.67 12.25 2.90
C GLU A 407 -5.92 12.50 4.38
N VAL A 408 -4.88 12.98 5.07
CA VAL A 408 -4.90 13.24 6.51
C VAL A 408 -4.58 14.70 6.76
N LYS A 409 -5.46 15.40 7.45
CA LYS A 409 -5.31 16.78 7.86
C LYS A 409 -4.30 16.92 9.00
N ILE A 410 -3.45 17.96 8.94
CA ILE A 410 -2.39 18.23 9.93
C ILE A 410 -2.67 19.40 10.87
N ILE A 411 -3.37 20.43 10.40
CA ILE A 411 -3.75 21.63 11.17
C ILE A 411 -5.27 21.61 11.32
N GLY A 412 -5.81 21.71 12.53
CA GLY A 412 -7.27 21.76 12.77
C GLY A 412 -7.93 22.97 12.08
N ASP A 413 -9.21 22.85 11.70
CA ASP A 413 -9.97 24.08 11.39
C ASP A 413 -10.16 24.74 12.76
N GLY A 414 -9.92 26.05 12.86
CA GLY A 414 -10.45 26.78 14.00
C GLY A 414 -11.96 26.49 14.03
N GLU A 415 -12.51 26.15 15.20
CA GLU A 415 -13.95 25.93 15.32
C GLU A 415 -14.66 27.17 14.76
N GLU A 416 -15.28 27.04 13.59
CA GLU A 416 -16.33 27.96 13.19
C GLU A 416 -17.43 27.73 14.21
N ASN A 417 -17.48 28.61 15.23
CA ASN A 417 -18.60 28.68 16.14
C ASN A 417 -19.85 28.87 15.28
N GLY A 418 -20.57 27.77 15.03
CA GLY A 418 -21.93 27.78 14.56
C GLY A 418 -22.77 28.46 15.63
N GLY A 419 -22.86 29.78 15.54
CA GLY A 419 -23.83 30.55 16.29
C GLY A 419 -25.20 30.27 15.70
N ASP A 420 -25.98 29.44 16.42
CA ASP A 420 -27.43 29.54 16.45
C ASP A 420 -27.85 30.36 17.67
#